data_AF-A0A967WQL3-F1
#
_entry.id   AF-A0A967WQL3-F1
#
_cell.length_a   1.000
_cell.length_b   1.000
_cell.length_c   1.000
_cell.angle_alpha   90.00
_cell.angle_beta   90.00
_cell.angle_gamma   90.00
#
_symmetry.space_group_name_H-M   'P 1'
#
loop_
_entity.id
_entity.type
_entity.pdbx_description
1 polymer ?
#
loop_
_entity_poly.entity_id
_entity_poly.type
_entity_poly.pdbx_seq_one_letter_code
_entity_poly.pdbx_strand_id
1 'polypeptide(L)'
;EEAQEKIAQGWERFEAGGRTPLQARGVQLARMGCVVFQYDMVGYADSLQLTHKRLGPREHMNTPQDWGLSSPMAEHHLQSLMMLQTWNSVRSLDFLLSLPDIDAGKVGVEGHSGGGTQTFILAALDARPHVLFPAVMVGTAMQGGCIC
;
A
#
# COMPACT_ATOMS: atom_id res chain seq x y z
N GLU A 1 -17.67 18.85 -2.38
CA GLU A 1 -17.29 19.68 -3.54
C GLU A 1 -16.55 18.85 -4.57
N GLU A 2 -15.39 18.28 -4.21
CA GLU A 2 -14.55 17.47 -5.12
C GLU A 2 -15.28 16.31 -5.83
N ALA A 3 -16.18 15.58 -5.13
CA ALA A 3 -16.93 14.48 -5.75
C ALA A 3 -17.93 14.94 -6.82
N GLN A 4 -18.56 16.10 -6.63
CA GLN A 4 -19.53 16.66 -7.59
C GLN A 4 -18.80 17.21 -8.82
N GLU A 5 -17.61 17.79 -8.63
CA GLU A 5 -16.75 18.21 -9.75
C GLU A 5 -16.28 17.02 -10.58
N LYS A 6 -15.84 15.93 -9.94
CA LYS A 6 -15.47 14.68 -10.63
C LYS A 6 -16.63 14.13 -11.46
N ILE A 7 -17.86 14.22 -10.95
CA ILE A 7 -19.07 13.81 -11.69
C ILE A 7 -19.34 14.75 -12.87
N ALA A 8 -19.27 16.07 -12.65
CA ALA A 8 -19.47 17.05 -13.70
C ALA A 8 -18.46 16.91 -14.85
N GLN A 9 -17.23 16.48 -14.54
CA GLN A 9 -16.17 16.19 -15.52
C GLN A 9 -16.31 14.80 -16.18
N GLY A 10 -17.25 13.97 -15.73
CA GLY A 10 -17.46 12.61 -16.24
C GLY A 10 -16.45 11.57 -15.75
N TRP A 11 -15.62 11.91 -14.75
CA TRP A 11 -14.59 11.02 -14.20
C TRP A 11 -15.14 10.03 -13.16
N GLU A 12 -16.29 10.34 -12.59
CA GLU A 12 -17.00 9.50 -11.62
C GLU A 12 -18.50 9.53 -11.94
N ARG A 13 -19.21 8.43 -11.66
CA ARG A 13 -20.65 8.32 -11.88
C ARG A 13 -21.45 8.42 -10.57
N PHE A 14 -20.87 7.96 -9.46
CA PHE A 14 -21.55 7.86 -8.17
C PHE A 14 -20.91 8.80 -7.16
N GLU A 15 -21.72 9.63 -6.50
CA GLU A 15 -21.23 10.55 -5.48
C GLU A 15 -20.51 9.83 -4.34
N ALA A 16 -21.05 8.68 -3.90
CA ALA A 16 -20.40 7.85 -2.89
C ALA A 16 -19.01 7.37 -3.34
N GLY A 17 -18.87 6.98 -4.62
CA GLY A 17 -17.59 6.58 -5.21
C GLY A 17 -16.59 7.74 -5.23
N GLY A 18 -17.04 8.92 -5.64
CA GLY A 18 -16.22 10.13 -5.68
C GLY A 18 -15.74 10.61 -4.31
N ARG A 19 -16.52 10.34 -3.25
CA ARG A 19 -16.15 10.64 -1.86
C ARG A 19 -15.16 9.62 -1.28
N THR A 20 -15.25 8.37 -1.71
CA THR A 20 -14.47 7.24 -1.16
C THR A 20 -13.80 6.43 -2.27
N PRO A 21 -12.87 7.04 -3.03
CA PRO A 21 -12.36 6.45 -4.27
C PRO A 21 -11.58 5.14 -4.07
N LEU A 22 -10.97 4.93 -2.90
CA LEU A 22 -10.26 3.68 -2.60
C LEU A 22 -11.24 2.50 -2.47
N GLN A 23 -12.28 2.68 -1.65
CA GLN A 23 -13.34 1.68 -1.47
C GLN A 23 -14.14 1.47 -2.76
N ALA A 24 -14.38 2.54 -3.53
CA ALA A 24 -15.11 2.47 -4.80
C ALA A 24 -14.47 1.49 -5.80
N ARG A 25 -13.14 1.47 -5.89
CA ARG A 25 -12.39 0.54 -6.75
C ARG A 25 -12.58 -0.91 -6.30
N GLY A 26 -12.43 -1.16 -5.00
CA GLY A 26 -12.66 -2.49 -4.42
C GLY A 26 -14.08 -2.99 -4.66
N VAL A 27 -15.08 -2.12 -4.52
CA VAL A 27 -16.49 -2.44 -4.83
C VAL A 27 -16.67 -2.78 -6.31
N GLN A 28 -16.03 -2.04 -7.21
CA GLN A 28 -16.14 -2.31 -8.65
C GLN A 28 -15.51 -3.67 -9.01
N LEU A 29 -14.32 -3.98 -8.50
CA LEU A 29 -13.68 -5.29 -8.68
C LEU A 29 -14.54 -6.42 -8.09
N ALA A 30 -15.14 -6.21 -6.91
CA ALA A 30 -16.05 -7.17 -6.30
C ALA A 30 -17.29 -7.45 -7.19
N ARG A 31 -17.87 -6.42 -7.80
CA ARG A 31 -18.96 -6.57 -8.77
C ARG A 31 -18.57 -7.31 -10.04
N MET A 32 -17.27 -7.31 -10.39
CA MET A 32 -16.72 -8.07 -11.50
C MET A 32 -16.38 -9.54 -11.13
N GLY A 33 -16.65 -9.94 -9.88
CA GLY A 33 -16.46 -11.31 -9.40
C GLY A 33 -15.10 -11.55 -8.73
N CYS A 34 -14.33 -10.50 -8.41
CA CYS A 34 -13.08 -10.64 -7.67
C CYS A 34 -13.33 -10.57 -6.16
N VAL A 35 -12.68 -11.41 -5.37
CA VAL A 35 -12.54 -11.13 -3.93
C VAL A 35 -11.46 -10.08 -3.76
N VAL A 36 -11.77 -9.02 -3.00
CA VAL A 36 -10.86 -7.88 -2.79
C VAL A 36 -10.49 -7.77 -1.32
N PHE A 37 -9.20 -7.67 -1.05
CA PHE A 37 -8.67 -7.37 0.27
C PHE A 37 -7.86 -6.08 0.22
N GLN A 38 -8.36 -5.04 0.89
CA GLN A 38 -7.68 -3.76 1.07
C GLN A 38 -7.25 -3.64 2.54
N TYR A 39 -6.00 -3.23 2.75
CA TYR A 39 -5.42 -3.06 4.08
C TYR A 39 -4.71 -1.71 4.18
N ASP A 40 -4.54 -1.22 5.41
CA ASP A 40 -3.97 0.09 5.68
C ASP A 40 -2.45 0.08 5.60
N MET A 41 -1.90 1.15 5.01
CA MET A 41 -0.49 1.45 5.13
C MET A 41 -0.16 1.83 6.57
N VAL A 42 1.03 1.44 7.03
CA VAL A 42 1.58 1.87 8.33
C VAL A 42 1.44 3.39 8.50
N GLY A 43 0.80 3.79 9.59
CA GLY A 43 0.53 5.18 9.97
C GLY A 43 -0.74 5.79 9.40
N TYR A 44 -1.62 4.99 8.79
CA TYR A 44 -2.94 5.41 8.30
C TYR A 44 -4.07 4.58 8.93
N ALA A 45 -5.26 5.20 8.99
CA ALA A 45 -6.51 4.59 9.45
C ALA A 45 -6.34 3.75 10.73
N ASP A 46 -6.44 2.43 10.69
CA ASP A 46 -6.34 1.60 11.90
C ASP A 46 -4.88 1.21 12.24
N SER A 47 -3.92 1.50 11.36
CA SER A 47 -2.49 1.18 11.52
C SER A 47 -1.68 2.32 12.16
N LEU A 48 -2.12 2.86 13.31
CA LEU A 48 -1.52 4.06 13.93
C LEU A 48 -0.39 3.80 14.94
N GLN A 49 0.03 2.55 15.12
CA GLN A 49 1.08 2.16 16.07
C GLN A 49 2.42 2.80 15.73
N LEU A 50 2.68 3.00 14.44
CA LEU A 50 3.83 3.72 13.90
C LEU A 50 3.34 4.85 12.99
N THR A 51 4.10 5.93 12.90
CA THR A 51 3.71 7.10 12.09
C THR A 51 4.25 6.98 10.67
N HIS A 52 3.44 7.36 9.68
CA HIS A 52 3.83 7.35 8.28
C HIS A 52 4.73 8.53 7.89
N LYS A 53 4.53 9.69 8.52
CA LYS A 53 5.04 10.98 8.04
C LYS A 53 6.35 11.42 8.69
N ARG A 54 6.90 10.64 9.63
CA ARG A 54 8.13 11.05 10.31
C ARG A 54 9.34 10.73 9.44
N LEU A 55 9.92 11.78 8.90
CA LEU A 55 11.25 11.75 8.31
C LEU A 55 12.30 11.87 9.43
N GLY A 56 13.25 10.94 9.46
CA GLY A 56 14.38 10.94 10.41
C GLY A 56 14.12 10.25 11.76
N PRO A 57 15.20 10.05 12.54
CA PRO A 57 15.15 9.30 13.78
C PRO A 57 14.36 10.06 14.86
N ARG A 58 13.82 9.30 15.82
CA ARG A 58 13.37 9.89 17.10
C ARG A 58 14.61 10.02 17.97
N GLU A 59 14.88 11.20 18.50
CA GLU A 59 16.12 11.45 19.24
C GLU A 59 16.32 10.48 20.42
N HIS A 60 15.24 10.15 21.14
CA HIS A 60 15.27 9.16 22.22
C HIS A 60 15.36 7.70 21.73
N MET A 61 15.09 7.42 20.44
CA MET A 61 15.26 6.10 19.80
C MET A 61 16.31 6.20 18.68
N ASN A 62 17.47 6.77 19.02
CA ASN A 62 18.61 6.87 18.12
C ASN A 62 19.90 6.46 18.84
N THR A 63 19.85 5.33 19.53
CA THR A 63 20.97 4.78 20.32
C THR A 63 21.27 3.35 19.87
N PRO A 64 22.44 2.78 20.21
CA PRO A 64 22.74 1.37 19.89
C PRO A 64 21.85 0.33 20.59
N GLN A 65 21.08 0.72 21.62
CA GLN A 65 20.21 -0.17 22.41
C GLN A 65 18.71 0.09 22.20
N ASP A 66 18.35 1.28 21.71
CA ASP A 66 16.96 1.67 21.41
C ASP A 66 16.94 2.52 20.13
N TRP A 67 16.28 2.00 19.10
CA TRP A 67 16.26 2.62 17.78
C TRP A 67 14.92 2.49 17.05
N GLY A 68 14.51 3.56 16.35
CA GLY A 68 13.35 3.55 15.46
C GLY A 68 13.71 3.18 14.01
N LEU A 69 12.71 2.87 13.18
CA LEU A 69 12.86 2.43 11.77
C LEU A 69 13.50 3.46 10.81
N SER A 70 13.84 4.64 11.29
CA SER A 70 14.47 5.73 10.51
C SER A 70 15.79 6.18 11.15
N SER A 71 16.56 5.24 11.70
CA SER A 71 17.82 5.47 12.41
C SER A 71 18.99 4.72 11.76
N PRO A 72 20.26 5.13 11.99
CA PRO A 72 21.43 4.42 11.46
C PRO A 72 21.50 2.96 11.93
N MET A 73 21.06 2.68 13.17
CA MET A 73 20.98 1.31 13.68
C MET A 73 19.95 0.48 12.92
N ALA A 74 18.76 1.03 12.65
CA ALA A 74 17.76 0.32 11.85
C ALA A 74 18.31 -0.03 10.46
N GLU A 75 18.96 0.93 9.79
CA GLU A 75 19.58 0.70 8.48
C GLU A 75 20.67 -0.37 8.52
N HIS A 76 21.54 -0.34 9.55
CA HIS A 76 22.56 -1.37 9.77
C HIS A 76 21.95 -2.77 9.97
N HIS A 77 20.76 -2.85 10.56
CA HIS A 77 20.02 -4.09 10.75
C HIS A 77 19.07 -4.43 9.59
N LEU A 78 19.12 -3.68 8.48
CA LEU A 78 18.22 -3.83 7.31
C LEU A 78 16.73 -3.68 7.69
N GLN A 79 16.45 -2.89 8.71
CA GLN A 79 15.11 -2.54 9.16
C GLN A 79 14.70 -1.19 8.59
N SER A 80 13.57 -1.13 7.90
CA SER A 80 13.06 0.12 7.35
C SER A 80 11.54 0.11 7.29
N LEU A 81 10.95 1.30 7.14
CA LEU A 81 9.50 1.42 6.96
C LEU A 81 9.05 0.79 5.64
N MET A 82 9.84 0.92 4.56
CA MET A 82 9.64 0.22 3.29
C MET A 82 9.56 -1.30 3.50
N MET A 83 10.52 -1.88 4.21
CA MET A 83 10.53 -3.32 4.52
C MET A 83 9.27 -3.73 5.28
N LEU A 84 8.85 -2.98 6.30
CA LEU A 84 7.67 -3.32 7.09
C LEU A 84 6.39 -3.25 6.25
N GLN A 85 6.25 -2.24 5.40
CA GLN A 85 5.09 -2.11 4.49
C GLN A 85 5.04 -3.26 3.49
N THR A 86 6.17 -3.57 2.86
CA THR A 86 6.24 -4.68 1.90
C THR A 86 5.99 -6.02 2.58
N TRP A 87 6.48 -6.20 3.81
CA TRP A 87 6.17 -7.38 4.61
C TRP A 87 4.68 -7.51 4.91
N ASN A 88 4.01 -6.40 5.25
CA ASN A 88 2.56 -6.38 5.40
C ASN A 88 1.87 -6.81 4.10
N SER A 89 2.36 -6.38 2.93
CA SER A 89 1.84 -6.83 1.64
C SER A 89 1.97 -8.34 1.44
N VAL A 90 3.13 -8.92 1.76
CA VAL A 90 3.36 -10.38 1.68
C VAL A 90 2.42 -11.13 2.65
N ARG A 91 2.26 -10.63 3.88
CA ARG A 91 1.33 -11.21 4.87
C ARG A 91 -0.13 -11.07 4.47
N SER A 92 -0.50 -9.96 3.83
CA SER A 92 -1.84 -9.76 3.26
C SER A 92 -2.14 -10.77 2.15
N LEU A 93 -1.14 -11.10 1.31
CA LEU A 93 -1.27 -12.20 0.34
C LEU A 93 -1.44 -13.55 1.02
N ASP A 94 -0.67 -13.84 2.08
CA ASP A 94 -0.82 -15.11 2.82
C ASP A 94 -2.22 -15.26 3.40
N PHE A 95 -2.73 -14.19 4.02
CA PHE A 95 -4.08 -14.18 4.56
C PHE A 95 -5.11 -14.43 3.45
N LEU A 96 -5.06 -13.65 2.36
CA LEU A 96 -6.00 -13.79 1.25
C LEU A 96 -5.97 -15.20 0.66
N LEU A 97 -4.77 -15.72 0.37
CA LEU A 97 -4.58 -17.05 -0.21
C LEU A 97 -4.90 -18.21 0.75
N SER A 98 -5.06 -17.95 2.04
CA SER A 98 -5.50 -18.95 3.01
C SER A 98 -7.02 -19.18 2.98
N LEU A 99 -7.79 -18.28 2.36
CA LEU A 99 -9.24 -18.38 2.31
C LEU A 99 -9.69 -19.45 1.29
N PRO A 100 -10.69 -20.27 1.63
CA PRO A 100 -11.08 -21.43 0.82
C PRO A 100 -11.65 -21.06 -0.56
N ASP A 101 -12.21 -19.86 -0.70
CA ASP A 101 -12.88 -19.40 -1.92
C ASP A 101 -11.94 -18.62 -2.86
N ILE A 102 -10.63 -18.63 -2.59
CA ILE A 102 -9.62 -17.90 -3.37
C ILE A 102 -8.88 -18.83 -4.33
N ASP A 103 -8.94 -18.50 -5.62
CA ASP A 103 -8.15 -19.15 -6.66
C ASP A 103 -6.72 -18.59 -6.67
N ALA A 104 -5.77 -19.34 -6.10
CA ALA A 104 -4.36 -18.96 -6.05
C ALA A 104 -3.70 -18.82 -7.44
N GLY A 105 -4.32 -19.34 -8.51
CA GLY A 105 -3.88 -19.14 -9.89
C GLY A 105 -4.33 -17.82 -10.52
N LYS A 106 -5.09 -17.00 -9.79
CA LYS A 106 -5.68 -15.75 -10.29
C LYS A 106 -5.54 -14.60 -9.29
N VAL A 107 -4.30 -14.29 -8.95
CA VAL A 107 -3.98 -13.23 -7.99
C VAL A 107 -3.61 -11.94 -8.71
N GLY A 108 -4.27 -10.84 -8.36
CA GLY A 108 -3.92 -9.50 -8.80
C GLY A 108 -3.50 -8.62 -7.62
N VAL A 109 -2.54 -7.71 -7.84
CA VAL A 109 -2.17 -6.66 -6.87
C VAL A 109 -2.21 -5.30 -7.55
N GLU A 110 -2.90 -4.34 -6.94
CA GLU A 110 -2.91 -2.96 -7.39
C GLU A 110 -2.56 -1.98 -6.26
N GLY A 111 -2.06 -0.81 -6.65
CA GLY A 111 -1.80 0.28 -5.72
C GLY A 111 -1.48 1.58 -6.45
N HIS A 112 -1.74 2.71 -5.80
CA HIS A 112 -1.56 4.05 -6.38
C HIS A 112 -0.52 4.85 -5.60
N SER A 113 0.31 5.63 -6.30
CA SER A 113 1.34 6.48 -5.68
C SER A 113 2.25 5.63 -4.76
N GLY A 114 2.32 5.89 -3.45
CA GLY A 114 3.04 5.03 -2.50
C GLY A 114 2.59 3.55 -2.50
N GLY A 115 1.29 3.29 -2.71
CA GLY A 115 0.80 1.92 -2.92
C GLY A 115 1.25 1.31 -4.25
N GLY A 116 1.50 2.16 -5.26
CA GLY A 116 2.12 1.76 -6.52
C GLY A 116 3.57 1.33 -6.30
N THR A 117 4.32 2.05 -5.46
CA THR A 117 5.66 1.65 -5.02
C THR A 117 5.63 0.27 -4.38
N GLN A 118 4.71 0.05 -3.44
CA GLN A 118 4.57 -1.25 -2.78
C GLN A 118 4.19 -2.37 -3.76
N THR A 119 3.37 -2.08 -4.77
CA THR A 119 3.09 -3.03 -5.86
C THR A 119 4.35 -3.40 -6.64
N PHE A 120 5.25 -2.45 -6.94
CA PHE A 120 6.53 -2.74 -7.59
C PHE A 120 7.45 -3.61 -6.75
N ILE A 121 7.63 -3.27 -5.48
CA ILE A 121 8.55 -3.99 -4.61
C ILE A 121 8.02 -5.39 -4.33
N LEU A 122 6.72 -5.54 -4.08
CA LEU A 122 6.12 -6.87 -3.92
C LEU A 122 6.30 -7.74 -5.16
N ALA A 123 6.09 -7.18 -6.36
CA ALA A 123 6.31 -7.89 -7.62
C ALA A 123 7.75 -8.42 -7.78
N ALA A 124 8.74 -7.70 -7.26
CA ALA A 124 10.12 -8.11 -7.31
C ALA A 124 10.46 -9.22 -6.30
N LEU A 125 9.68 -9.35 -5.22
CA LEU A 125 9.98 -10.24 -4.10
C LEU A 125 9.08 -11.48 -4.03
N ASP A 126 7.89 -11.43 -4.63
CA ASP A 126 6.88 -12.48 -4.53
C ASP A 126 6.31 -12.82 -5.90
N ALA A 127 6.43 -14.09 -6.29
CA ALA A 127 6.02 -14.58 -7.61
C ALA A 127 4.54 -15.02 -7.67
N ARG A 128 3.80 -14.96 -6.55
CA ARG A 128 2.39 -15.40 -6.48
C ARG A 128 1.42 -14.50 -7.26
N PRO A 129 1.58 -13.15 -7.29
CA PRO A 129 0.75 -12.30 -8.13
C PRO A 129 0.95 -12.59 -9.63
N HIS A 130 -0.16 -12.75 -10.35
CA HIS A 130 -0.18 -12.99 -11.79
C HIS A 130 -0.40 -11.69 -12.58
N VAL A 131 -1.08 -10.72 -11.97
CA VAL A 131 -1.34 -9.40 -12.55
C VAL A 131 -0.92 -8.32 -11.55
N LEU A 132 -0.22 -7.31 -12.04
CA LEU A 132 0.27 -6.18 -11.25
C LEU A 132 -0.21 -4.88 -11.87
N PHE A 133 -0.79 -4.00 -11.07
CA PHE A 133 -1.27 -2.69 -11.51
C PHE A 133 -0.73 -1.56 -10.63
N PRO A 134 0.55 -1.18 -10.82
CA PRO A 134 1.14 -0.04 -10.13
C PRO A 134 0.75 1.27 -10.84
N ALA A 135 -0.13 2.04 -10.22
CA ALA A 135 -0.71 3.24 -10.83
C ALA A 135 -0.09 4.55 -10.31
N VAL A 136 0.03 5.54 -11.21
CA VAL A 136 0.47 6.92 -10.92
C VAL A 136 1.73 7.02 -10.06
N MET A 137 2.69 6.11 -10.30
CA MET A 137 3.95 6.02 -9.56
C MET A 137 5.19 5.97 -10.45
N VAL A 138 5.14 5.34 -11.64
CA VAL A 138 6.31 5.20 -12.52
C VAL A 138 6.89 6.56 -12.90
N GLY A 139 8.16 6.80 -12.57
CA GLY A 139 8.89 7.98 -12.97
C GLY A 139 10.38 7.67 -13.09
N THR A 140 11.05 8.27 -14.08
CA THR A 140 12.51 8.16 -14.23
C THR A 140 13.27 9.09 -13.28
N ALA A 141 12.66 10.21 -12.90
CA ALA A 141 13.27 11.25 -12.07
C ALA A 141 12.78 11.27 -10.60
N MET A 142 11.75 10.50 -10.24
CA MET A 142 11.16 10.49 -8.90
C MET A 142 10.83 9.05 -8.51
N GLN A 143 11.52 8.52 -7.50
CA GLN A 143 11.34 7.15 -6.99
C GLN A 143 10.47 7.09 -5.72
N GLY A 144 9.75 8.17 -5.42
CA GLY A 144 9.00 8.35 -4.18
C GLY A 144 9.68 9.33 -3.23
N GLY A 145 8.88 10.17 -2.59
CA GLY A 145 9.34 11.15 -1.60
C GLY A 145 9.16 10.69 -0.16
N CYS A 146 8.61 9.48 0.04
CA CYS A 146 8.43 8.84 1.32
C CYS A 146 9.53 7.79 1.55
N ILE A 147 9.79 7.47 2.81
CA ILE A 147 10.72 6.40 3.22
C ILE A 147 10.09 5.00 3.18
N CYS A 148 8.80 4.92 2.84
CA CYS A 148 8.01 3.71 2.79
C CYS A 148 7.84 3.16 1.39
#